data_AF-A0A7K3PKT3-F1
#
_entry.id   AF-A0A7K3PKT3-F1
#
_cell.length_a   1.000
_cell.length_b   1.000
_cell.length_c   1.000
_cell.angle_alpha   90.00
_cell.angle_beta   90.00
_cell.angle_gamma   90.00
#
_symmetry.space_group_name_H-M   'P 1'
#
loop_
_entity.id
_entity.type
_entity.pdbx_description
1 polymer ?
#
loop_
_entity_poly.entity_id
_entity_poly.type
_entity_poly.pdbx_seq_one_letter_code
_entity_poly.pdbx_strand_id
1 'polypeptide(L)' 'NATPVAEFNVWHDPEAAAILLTAGVPITMYGLDVFERVIVPGPDVRRLRASTEPGTRLAGDLLAHRGPATDASDP' A
#
# COMPACT_ATOMS: atom_id res chain seq x y z
N ASN A 1 1.10 0.85 11.27
CA ASN A 1 0.35 -0.32 11.75
C ASN A 1 -0.20 0.05 13.14
N ALA A 2 -1.52 0.02 13.33
CA ALA A 2 -2.17 0.53 14.53
C ALA A 2 -2.34 -0.53 15.64
N THR A 3 -2.39 -1.84 15.34
CA THR A 3 -2.22 -2.97 16.29
C THR A 3 -1.91 -4.28 15.53
N PRO A 4 -1.32 -5.32 16.14
CA PRO A 4 -0.82 -6.53 15.46
C PRO A 4 -1.86 -7.35 14.67
N VAL A 5 -3.15 -7.06 14.84
CA VAL A 5 -4.26 -7.86 14.30
C VAL A 5 -5.24 -7.05 13.44
N ALA A 6 -5.05 -5.73 13.30
CA ALA A 6 -5.96 -4.87 12.56
C ALA A 6 -5.22 -3.99 11.54
N GLU A 7 -5.59 -4.14 10.26
CA GLU A 7 -5.22 -3.22 9.19
C GLU A 7 -5.83 -1.84 9.48
N PHE A 8 -5.17 -0.76 9.05
CA PHE A 8 -5.51 0.61 9.44
C PHE A 8 -6.98 0.98 9.15
N ASN A 9 -7.53 0.51 8.03
CA ASN A 9 -8.90 0.85 7.64
C ASN A 9 -9.93 0.16 8.55
N VAL A 10 -9.70 -1.10 8.95
CA VAL A 10 -10.59 -1.83 9.86
C VAL A 10 -10.50 -1.26 11.28
N TRP A 11 -9.30 -0.83 11.70
CA TRP A 11 -9.12 -0.19 13.00
C TRP A 11 -9.84 1.17 13.07
N HIS A 12 -9.89 1.91 11.96
CA HIS A 12 -10.55 3.22 11.92
C HIS A 12 -12.08 3.12 12.00
N ASP A 13 -12.70 2.07 11.47
CA ASP A 13 -14.16 1.86 11.52
C ASP A 13 -14.51 0.36 11.56
N PRO A 14 -14.45 -0.27 12.76
CA PRO A 14 -14.73 -1.69 12.89
C PRO A 14 -16.21 -2.01 12.65
N GLU A 15 -17.13 -1.10 12.94
CA GLU A 15 -18.57 -1.27 12.72
C GLU A 15 -18.90 -1.36 11.22
N ALA A 16 -18.36 -0.45 10.40
CA ALA A 16 -18.54 -0.51 8.95
C ALA A 16 -17.90 -1.78 8.35
N ALA A 17 -16.72 -2.17 8.84
CA ALA A 17 -16.09 -3.43 8.43
C ALA A 17 -16.97 -4.64 8.74
N ALA A 18 -17.57 -4.70 9.94
CA ALA A 18 -18.47 -5.78 10.33
C ALA A 18 -19.74 -5.84 9.46
N ILE A 19 -20.32 -4.68 9.13
CA ILE A 19 -21.48 -4.60 8.23
C ILE A 19 -21.13 -5.15 6.85
N LEU A 20 -20.02 -4.70 6.25
CA LEU A 20 -19.61 -5.17 4.92
C LEU A 20 -19.34 -6.67 4.90
N LEU A 21 -18.59 -7.18 5.90
CA LEU A 21 -18.26 -8.60 6.01
C LEU A 21 -19.49 -9.50 6.21
N THR A 22 -20.61 -8.96 6.72
CA THR A 22 -21.86 -9.69 6.95
C THR A 22 -22.96 -9.38 5.93
N ALA A 23 -22.70 -8.51 4.94
CA ALA A 23 -23.71 -8.01 4.00
C ALA A 23 -24.20 -9.05 2.96
N GLY A 24 -23.60 -10.25 2.90
CA GLY A 24 -23.99 -11.30 1.96
C GLY A 24 -23.70 -10.99 0.48
N VAL A 25 -22.95 -9.92 0.20
CA VAL A 25 -22.48 -9.58 -1.14
C VAL A 25 -21.10 -10.21 -1.41
N PRO A 26 -20.77 -10.55 -2.67
CA PRO A 26 -19.44 -11.05 -3.01
C PRO A 26 -18.35 -10.02 -2.68
N ILE A 27 -17.41 -10.38 -1.80
CA ILE A 27 -16.30 -9.52 -1.36
C ILE A 27 -14.98 -10.24 -1.60
N THR A 28 -13.99 -9.50 -2.09
CA THR A 28 -12.58 -9.91 -2.10
C THR A 28 -11.81 -9.01 -1.15
N MET A 29 -11.16 -9.61 -0.15
CA MET A 29 -10.35 -8.89 0.84
C MET A 29 -8.87 -9.11 0.54
N TYR A 30 -8.14 -8.02 0.32
CA TYR A 30 -6.67 -8.03 0.28
C TYR A 30 -6.15 -7.52 1.63
N GLY A 31 -5.62 -8.43 2.44
CA GLY A 31 -5.02 -8.11 3.72
C GLY A 31 -3.66 -7.41 3.59
N LEU A 32 -3.11 -6.98 4.73
CA LEU A 32 -1.80 -6.32 4.79
C LEU A 32 -0.67 -7.23 4.31
N ASP A 33 -0.79 -8.54 4.51
CA ASP A 33 0.16 -9.58 4.07
C ASP A 33 0.41 -9.58 2.55
N VAL A 34 -0.61 -9.21 1.77
CA VAL A 34 -0.47 -9.02 0.33
C VAL A 34 0.34 -7.77 0.03
N PHE A 35 0.06 -6.66 0.73
CA PHE A 35 0.68 -5.37 0.48
C PHE A 35 2.11 -5.24 1.06
N GLU A 36 2.48 -6.05 2.04
CA GLU A 36 3.87 -6.18 2.51
C GLU A 36 4.82 -6.67 1.41
N ARG A 37 4.28 -7.34 0.38
CA ARG A 37 5.05 -7.86 -0.76
C ARG A 37 5.00 -6.95 -1.98
N VAL A 38 4.08 -5.98 -2.01
CA VAL A 38 3.92 -5.05 -3.15
C VAL A 38 4.83 -3.85 -2.92
N ILE A 39 6.06 -3.96 -3.43
CA ILE A 39 7.09 -2.94 -3.32
C ILE A 39 7.36 -2.34 -4.71
N VAL A 40 7.51 -1.01 -4.78
CA VAL A 40 8.04 -0.34 -5.97
C VAL A 40 9.54 -0.18 -5.81
N PRO A 41 10.39 -0.86 -6.62
CA PRO A 41 11.83 -0.78 -6.49
C PRO A 41 12.36 0.65 -6.69
N GLY A 42 13.45 1.00 -5.99
CA GLY A 42 14.09 2.30 -6.12
C GLY A 42 14.43 2.74 -7.57
N PRO A 43 14.88 1.84 -8.46
CA PRO A 43 15.06 2.15 -9.88
C PRO A 43 13.78 2.61 -10.58
N ASP A 44 12.64 2.00 -10.27
CA ASP A 44 11.35 2.38 -10.85
C ASP A 44 10.88 3.74 -10.32
N VAL A 45 11.07 4.01 -9.03
CA VAL A 45 10.79 5.34 -8.47
C VAL A 45 11.60 6.42 -9.19
N ARG A 46 12.91 6.19 -9.42
CA ARG A 46 13.75 7.13 -10.18
C ARG A 46 13.27 7.30 -11.63
N ARG A 47 12.87 6.21 -12.28
CA ARG A 47 12.33 6.23 -13.65
C ARG A 47 11.03 7.04 -13.73
N LEU A 48 10.12 6.88 -12.78
CA LEU A 48 8.86 7.62 -12.72
C LEU A 48 9.11 9.12 -12.53
N ARG A 49 10.02 9.49 -11.63
CA ARG A 49 10.38 10.91 -11.36
C ARG A 49 11.02 11.61 -12.56
N ALA A 50 11.79 10.88 -13.36
CA ALA A 50 12.42 11.42 -14.56
C ALA A 50 11.45 11.64 -15.73
N SER A 51 10.18 11.25 -15.60
CA SER A 51 9.20 11.36 -16.68
C SER A 51 8.83 12.81 -17.02
N THR A 52 8.67 13.09 -18.31
CA THR A 52 8.14 14.36 -18.82
C THR A 52 6.64 14.47 -18.58
N GLU A 53 5.92 13.33 -18.54
CA GLU A 53 4.49 13.27 -18.27
C GLU A 53 4.17 13.69 -16.82
N PRO A 54 3.36 14.74 -16.58
CA PRO A 54 3.13 15.28 -15.23
C PRO A 54 2.58 14.26 -14.23
N GLY A 55 1.62 13.43 -14.63
CA GLY A 55 1.02 12.43 -13.75
C GLY A 55 2.02 11.34 -13.32
N THR A 56 2.86 10.90 -14.26
CA THR A 56 3.91 9.90 -14.00
C THR A 56 4.98 10.45 -13.05
N ARG A 57 5.39 11.70 -13.27
CA ARG A 57 6.35 12.37 -12.39
C ARG A 57 5.81 12.55 -10.98
N LEU A 58 4.55 12.99 -10.85
CA LEU A 58 3.89 13.11 -9.56
C LEU A 58 3.85 11.78 -8.80
N ALA A 59 3.51 10.67 -9.48
CA ALA A 59 3.53 9.35 -8.85
C ALA A 59 4.94 8.98 -8.33
N GLY A 60 5.98 9.27 -9.11
CA GLY A 60 7.37 9.08 -8.69
C GLY A 60 7.75 9.93 -7.47
N ASP A 61 7.32 11.19 -7.44
CA ASP A 61 7.60 12.09 -6.32
C ASP A 61 6.89 11.65 -5.03
N LEU A 62 5.63 11.21 -5.10
CA LEU A 62 4.90 10.65 -3.96
C LEU A 62 5.58 9.39 -3.42
N LEU A 63 6.01 8.48 -4.30
CA LEU A 63 6.70 7.26 -3.91
C LEU A 63 8.05 7.53 -3.24
N ALA A 64 8.75 8.60 -3.62
CA ALA A 64 10.02 8.98 -2.99
C ALA A 64 9.88 9.53 -1.56
N HIS A 65 8.67 9.87 -1.10
CA HIS A 65 8.42 10.27 0.29
C HIS A 65 8.31 9.08 1.25
N ARG A 66 8.06 7.87 0.74
CA ARG A 66 8.27 6.67 1.54
C ARG A 66 9.79 6.47 1.70
N GLY A 67 10.23 6.21 2.93
CA GLY A 67 11.60 5.75 3.17
C GLY A 67 11.91 4.55 2.25
N PRO A 68 13.20 4.30 1.93
CA PRO A 68 13.56 3.19 1.04
C PRO A 68 12.87 1.93 1.54
N ALA A 69 12.17 1.23 0.64
CA ALA A 69 11.88 -0.17 0.90
C ALA A 69 13.24 -0.80 1.18
N THR A 70 13.39 -1.40 2.36
CA THR A 70 14.61 -2.15 2.70
C THR A 70 14.99 -2.96 1.48
N ASP A 71 16.18 -2.69 0.93
CA ASP A 71 16.69 -3.47 -0.18
C ASP A 71 16.52 -4.94 0.21
N ALA A 72 15.99 -5.76 -0.70
CA ALA A 72 15.80 -7.19 -0.50
C ALA A 72 17.16 -7.93 -0.51
N SER A 73 18.09 -7.41 0.29
CA SER A 73 19.46 -7.84 0.53
C SER A 73 19.79 -7.50 1.98
N ASP A 74 19.03 -8.09 2.90
CA ASP A 74 19.51 -8.46 4.23
C ASP A 74 19.06 -9.92 4.45
N PRO A 75 19.91 -10.80 5.02
CA PRO A 75 19.80 -12.26 4.92
C PRO A 75 18.59 -12.87 5.62
#